data_AF-A0A809X4Y7-F1
#
_entry.id   AF-A0A809X4Y7-F1
#
_cell.length_a   1.000
_cell.length_b   1.000
_cell.length_c   1.000
_cell.angle_alpha   90.00
_cell.angle_beta   90.00
_cell.angle_gamma   90.00
#
_symmetry.space_group_name_H-M   'P 1'
#
loop_
_entity.id
_entity.type
_entity.pdbx_description
1 polymer ?
#
loop_
_entity_poly.entity_id
_entity_poly.type
_entity_poly.pdbx_seq_one_letter_code
_entity_poly.pdbx_strand_id
1 'polypeptide(L)' 'MAIKFIVAKVLRDELSLRGIRSLTAEESEEIAARIFERITDLDLELAARDFIAASRVDKAT' A
#
# COMPACT_ATOMS: atom_id res chain seq x y z
N MET A 1 -2.49 -13.30 -0.79
CA MET A 1 -2.92 -13.52 0.62
C MET A 1 -1.80 -13.27 1.63
N ALA A 2 -0.58 -13.80 1.45
CA ALA A 2 0.50 -13.66 2.44
C ALA A 2 0.87 -12.21 2.83
N ILE A 3 0.95 -11.28 1.86
CA ILE A 3 1.31 -9.89 2.16
C ILE A 3 0.23 -9.17 2.97
N LYS A 4 -1.05 -9.34 2.62
CA LYS A 4 -2.18 -8.77 3.39
C LYS A 4 -2.13 -9.26 4.84
N PHE A 5 -1.85 -10.54 5.05
CA PHE A 5 -1.67 -11.11 6.39
C PHE A 5 -0.50 -10.49 7.16
N ILE A 6 0.64 -10.27 6.49
CA ILE A 6 1.81 -9.61 7.09
C ILE A 6 1.46 -8.17 7.50
N VAL A 7 0.81 -7.40 6.62
CA VAL A 7 0.39 -6.02 6.92
C VAL A 7 -0.62 -5.98 8.05
N ALA A 8 -1.60 -6.89 8.08
CA ALA A 8 -2.59 -7.01 9.15
C ALA A 8 -1.94 -7.37 10.49
N LYS A 9 -0.90 -8.20 10.48
CA LYS A 9 -0.12 -8.51 11.68
C LYS A 9 0.66 -7.29 12.17
N VAL A 10 1.42 -6.63 11.30
CA VAL A 10 2.19 -5.43 11.63
C VAL A 10 1.28 -4.32 12.18
N LEU A 11 0.12 -4.10 11.55
CA LEU A 11 -0.86 -3.12 12.02
C LEU A 11 -1.32 -3.40 13.45
N ARG A 12 -1.66 -4.66 13.76
CA ARG A 12 -2.07 -5.05 15.12
C ARG A 12 -0.95 -4.89 16.13
N ASP A 13 0.26 -5.31 15.76
CA ASP A 13 1.44 -5.23 16.62
C ASP A 13 1.74 -3.76 16.96
N GLU A 14 1.69 -2.85 15.98
CA GLU A 14 1.87 -1.41 16.18
C GLU A 14 0.79 -0.76 17.07
N LEU A 15 -0.49 -1.12 16.86
CA LEU A 15 -1.57 -0.61 17.70
C LEU A 15 -1.42 -1.08 19.15
N SER A 16 -1.05 -2.35 19.33
CA SER A 16 -0.80 -2.93 20.65
C SER A 16 0.38 -2.26 21.35
N LEU A 17 1.50 -2.04 20.65
CA LEU A 17 2.69 -1.36 21.18
C LEU A 17 2.39 0.07 21.66
N ARG A 18 1.43 0.75 21.01
CA ARG A 18 1.03 2.12 21.35
C ARG A 18 -0.07 2.18 22.42
N GLY A 19 -0.52 1.03 22.93
CA GLY A 19 -1.62 0.94 23.89
C GLY A 19 -2.97 1.41 23.33
N ILE A 20 -3.10 1.49 22.01
CA ILE A 20 -4.34 1.87 21.34
C ILE A 20 -5.25 0.65 21.32
N ARG A 21 -6.58 0.87 21.39
CA ARG A 21 -7.57 -0.21 21.19
C ARG A 21 -7.21 -0.98 19.93
N SER A 22 -6.82 -2.24 20.10
CA SER A 22 -6.44 -3.10 18.99
C SER A 22 -7.66 -3.44 18.14
N LEU A 23 -7.42 -3.63 16.86
CA LEU A 23 -8.41 -4.13 15.92
C LEU A 23 -8.53 -5.64 16.04
N THR A 24 -9.72 -6.15 15.72
CA THR A 24 -9.94 -7.58 15.48
C THR A 24 -9.11 -8.05 14.28
N ALA A 25 -8.95 -9.37 14.15
CA ALA A 25 -8.24 -9.96 13.02
C ALA A 25 -8.88 -9.58 11.67
N GLU A 26 -10.22 -9.59 11.62
CA GLU A 26 -11.02 -9.24 10.44
C GLU A 26 -10.85 -7.76 10.07
N GLU A 27 -11.02 -6.84 11.02
CA GLU A 27 -10.80 -5.40 10.80
C GLU A 27 -9.37 -5.11 10.31
N SER A 28 -8.39 -5.82 10.86
CA SER A 28 -6.99 -5.66 10.46
C SER A 28 -6.74 -6.16 9.04
N GLU A 29 -7.40 -7.25 8.64
CA GLU A 29 -7.31 -7.80 7.29
C GLU A 29 -8.00 -6.91 6.25
N GLU A 30 -9.16 -6.33 6.58
CA GLU A 30 -9.83 -5.36 5.73
C GLU A 30 -8.98 -4.11 5.50
N ILE A 31 -8.39 -3.56 6.56
CA ILE A 31 -7.51 -2.39 6.44
C ILE A 31 -6.26 -2.75 5.65
N ALA A 32 -5.66 -3.92 5.89
CA ALA A 32 -4.51 -4.38 5.12
C ALA A 32 -4.83 -4.53 3.62
N ALA A 33 -6.03 -4.99 3.27
CA ALA A 33 -6.48 -5.05 1.89
C ALA A 33 -6.54 -3.67 1.23
N ARG A 34 -7.15 -2.69 1.90
CA ARG A 34 -7.24 -1.31 1.41
C ARG A 34 -5.89 -0.63 1.28
N ILE A 35 -4.97 -0.87 2.23
CA ILE A 35 -3.59 -0.38 2.15
C ILE A 35 -2.91 -0.94 0.91
N PHE A 36 -3.03 -2.24 0.67
CA PHE A 36 -2.38 -2.90 -0.45
C PHE A 36 -2.93 -2.43 -1.80
N GLU A 37 -4.25 -2.24 -1.91
CA GLU A 37 -4.88 -1.65 -3.09
C GLU A 37 -4.33 -0.25 -3.37
N ARG A 38 -4.26 0.61 -2.35
CA ARG A 38 -3.75 1.97 -2.51
C ARG A 38 -2.26 2.03 -2.86
N ILE A 39 -1.44 1.11 -2.36
CA ILE A 39 -0.04 0.99 -2.78
C ILE A 39 0.04 0.62 -4.26
N THR A 40 -0.77 -0.34 -4.69
CA THR A 40 -0.82 -0.77 -6.09
C THR A 40 -1.23 0.36 -7.02
N ASP A 41 -2.24 1.15 -6.62
CA ASP A 41 -2.69 2.32 -7.38
C ASP A 41 -1.58 3.39 -7.48
N LEU A 42 -0.87 3.64 -6.38
CA LEU A 42 0.25 4.60 -6.36
C LEU A 42 1.41 4.14 -7.24
N ASP A 43 1.78 2.86 -7.19
CA ASP A 43 2.83 2.30 -8.06
C ASP A 43 2.46 2.44 -9.54
N LEU A 44 1.19 2.21 -9.88
CA LEU A 44 0.68 2.40 -11.24
C LEU A 44 0.73 3.87 -11.67
N GLU A 45 0.31 4.80 -10.81
CA GLU A 45 0.41 6.23 -11.08
C GLU A 45 1.86 6.68 -11.30
N LEU A 46 2.79 6.21 -10.48
CA LEU A 46 4.21 6.53 -10.61
C LEU A 46 4.77 6.00 -11.93
N ALA A 47 4.48 4.74 -12.27
CA ALA A 47 4.88 4.15 -13.54
C ALA A 47 4.31 4.90 -14.75
N ALA A 48 3.05 5.35 -14.67
CA ALA A 48 2.43 6.15 -15.73
C ALA A 48 3.12 7.51 -15.88
N ARG A 49 3.52 8.16 -14.79
CA ARG A 49 4.29 9.43 -14.83
C ARG A 49 5.66 9.23 -15.45
N ASP A 50 6.37 8.16 -15.10
CA ASP A 50 7.69 7.84 -15.65
C ASP A 50 7.61 7.58 -17.16
N PHE A 51 6.58 6.86 -17.62
CA PHE A 51 6.33 6.65 -19.04
C PHE A 51 6.07 7.97 -19.80
N ILE A 52 5.28 8.87 -19.22
CA ILE A 52 5.02 10.20 -19.80
C ILE A 52 6.31 11.04 -19.83
N ALA A 53 7.15 10.94 -18.80
CA ALA A 53 8.43 11.65 -18.76
C ALA A 53 9.38 11.16 -19.86
N ALA A 54 9.52 9.84 -20.02
CA ALA A 54 10.38 9.23 -21.05
C ALA A 54 9.94 9.61 -22.48
N SER A 55 8.64 9.50 -22.76
CA SER A 55 8.07 9.81 -24.08
C SER A 55 8.21 11.29 -24.50
N ARG A 56 8.36 12.22 -23.54
CA ARG A 56 8.64 13.64 -23.84
C ARG A 56 10.10 13.88 -24.20
N VAL A 57 11.04 13.10 -23.65
CA VAL A 57 12.47 13.19 -23.96
C VAL A 57 12.74 12.71 -25.39
N ASP A 58 12.13 11.60 -25.80
CA ASP A 58 12.27 11.04 -27.15
C ASP A 58 11.74 11.97 -28.25
N LYS A 59 10.78 12.85 -27.94
CA LYS A 59 10.20 13.79 -28.92
C LYS A 59 10.99 15.10 -29.06
N ALA A 60 11.91 15.36 -28.14
CA ALA A 60 12.71 16.60 -28.11
C ALA A 60 14.13 16.42 -28.68
N THR A 61 14.49 15.21 -29.10
CA THR A 61 15.78 14.84 -29.73
C THR A 61 15.57 14.53 -31.20
#